data_AF-A0A1M6USC3-F1
#
_entry.id   AF-A0A1M6USC3-F1
#
_cell.length_a   1.000
_cell.length_b   1.000
_cell.length_c   1.000
_cell.angle_alpha   90.00
_cell.angle_beta   90.00
_cell.angle_gamma   90.00
#
_symmetry.space_group_name_H-M   'P 1'
#
loop_
_entity.id
_entity.type
_entity.pdbx_description
1 polymer ?
#
loop_
_entity_poly.entity_id
_entity_poly.type
_entity_poly.pdbx_seq_one_letter_code
_entity_poly.pdbx_strand_id
1 'polypeptide(L)'
;MLRKKTKRLLNQLDNYFQLIKIPTDDEEINSDLGLKADYLIEENLEYSLNEYYIETNDIEENFDLFDYAQTLQQISTCLIFSNTTNIYISYKLEQNSISDIKELMQMLITCFENTSELKRKLQNIRGRVNHDFSNTNSNFNLLTSKNVNQLIDYLQKIKYKIAETIEYCENLSGIDPQINKTNYNNININLIWFQVGLLFANGEIENLIQKHQYNFTQMAKEKFKTNYTSYRPYISETYNNNSKNNKNIWNSNSKIITIYNYCIDNTIEMTTEFLNHYHAIIYDID
;
A
#
# COMPACT_ATOMS: atom_id res chain seq x y z
N MET A 1 20.82 -19.35 11.76
CA MET A 1 20.23 -18.65 12.91
C MET A 1 19.27 -17.55 12.47
N LEU A 2 19.73 -16.57 11.67
CA LEU A 2 18.93 -15.46 11.11
C LEU A 2 17.58 -15.88 10.50
N ARG A 3 17.55 -16.89 9.63
CA ARG A 3 16.32 -17.42 8.98
C ARG A 3 15.24 -17.89 9.97
N LYS A 4 15.63 -18.48 11.12
CA LYS A 4 14.68 -18.90 12.16
C LYS A 4 14.14 -17.69 12.94
N LYS A 5 14.98 -16.69 13.20
CA LYS A 5 14.60 -15.45 13.90
C LYS A 5 13.71 -14.53 13.04
N THR A 6 14.04 -14.31 11.76
CA THR A 6 13.17 -13.59 10.81
C THR A 6 11.81 -14.27 10.68
N LYS A 7 11.78 -15.61 10.62
CA LYS A 7 10.52 -16.38 10.60
C LYS A 7 9.73 -16.20 11.91
N ARG A 8 10.40 -16.11 13.06
CA ARG A 8 9.76 -15.84 14.36
C ARG A 8 9.16 -14.43 14.40
N LEU A 9 9.89 -13.42 13.95
CA LEU A 9 9.40 -12.03 13.85
C LEU A 9 8.19 -11.93 12.90
N LEU A 10 8.28 -12.55 11.72
CA LEU A 10 7.16 -12.60 10.75
C LEU A 10 5.94 -13.32 11.34
N ASN A 11 6.14 -14.42 12.07
CA ASN A 11 5.05 -15.12 12.74
C ASN A 11 4.43 -14.29 13.88
N GLN A 12 5.24 -13.52 14.62
CA GLN A 12 4.75 -12.60 15.65
C GLN A 12 3.91 -11.48 15.03
N LEU A 13 4.38 -10.92 13.90
CA LEU A 13 3.62 -9.94 13.12
C LEU A 13 2.32 -10.53 12.58
N ASP A 14 2.32 -11.75 12.04
CA ASP A 14 1.10 -12.42 11.56
C ASP A 14 0.10 -12.71 12.69
N ASN A 15 0.56 -13.21 13.84
CA ASN A 15 -0.29 -13.42 15.01
C ASN A 15 -0.89 -12.10 15.51
N TYR A 16 -0.11 -11.02 15.47
CA TYR A 16 -0.57 -9.68 15.82
C TYR A 16 -1.66 -9.19 14.86
N PHE A 17 -1.52 -9.39 13.55
CA PHE A 17 -2.57 -9.08 12.58
C PHE A 17 -3.86 -9.91 12.76
N GLN A 18 -3.76 -11.12 13.33
CA GLN A 18 -4.94 -11.91 13.68
C GLN A 18 -5.66 -11.40 14.93
N LEU A 19 -4.93 -10.87 15.92
CA LEU A 19 -5.55 -10.24 17.10
C LEU A 19 -6.32 -8.95 16.72
N ILE A 20 -5.89 -8.26 15.67
CA ILE A 20 -6.56 -7.07 15.12
C ILE A 20 -7.91 -7.41 14.42
N LYS A 21 -8.17 -8.67 14.08
CA LYS A 21 -9.41 -9.09 13.41
C LYS A 21 -10.61 -9.27 14.34
N ILE A 22 -10.49 -9.00 15.64
CA ILE A 22 -11.60 -9.21 16.58
C ILE A 22 -12.30 -7.86 16.81
N PRO A 23 -13.44 -7.59 16.15
CA PRO A 23 -14.34 -6.56 16.64
C PRO A 23 -15.02 -7.12 17.89
N THR A 24 -14.83 -6.46 19.03
CA THR A 24 -15.72 -6.65 20.18
C THR A 24 -16.63 -5.44 20.27
N ASP A 25 -17.94 -5.68 20.29
CA ASP A 25 -19.00 -4.66 20.42
C ASP A 25 -19.02 -3.96 21.80
N ASP A 26 -18.00 -4.18 22.64
CA ASP A 26 -17.87 -3.62 23.99
C ASP A 26 -16.83 -2.49 24.02
N GLU A 27 -17.32 -1.25 24.14
CA GLU A 27 -16.51 -0.01 24.14
C GLU A 27 -15.53 0.07 25.30
N GLU A 28 -15.90 -0.43 26.48
CA GLU A 28 -15.07 -0.37 27.69
C GLU A 28 -13.89 -1.37 27.62
N ILE A 29 -14.08 -2.48 26.91
CA ILE A 29 -13.06 -3.50 26.65
C ILE A 29 -12.02 -2.98 25.64
N ASN A 30 -12.41 -2.14 24.68
CA ASN A 30 -11.52 -1.58 23.66
C ASN A 30 -10.49 -0.58 24.22
N SER A 31 -10.85 0.21 25.23
CA SER A 31 -9.93 1.15 25.89
C SER A 31 -8.81 0.43 26.66
N ASP A 32 -9.18 -0.60 27.42
CA ASP A 32 -8.26 -1.33 28.30
C ASP A 32 -7.40 -2.35 27.51
N LEU A 33 -7.97 -2.93 26.43
CA LEU A 33 -7.22 -3.74 25.47
C LEU A 33 -6.27 -2.91 24.61
N GLY A 34 -6.63 -1.68 24.24
CA GLY A 34 -5.74 -0.77 23.50
C GLY A 34 -4.47 -0.46 24.29
N LEU A 35 -4.61 -0.06 25.55
CA LEU A 35 -3.47 0.24 26.44
C LEU A 35 -2.63 -1.00 26.78
N LYS A 36 -3.25 -2.17 26.98
CA LYS A 36 -2.51 -3.44 27.16
C LYS A 36 -1.81 -3.91 25.90
N ALA A 37 -2.43 -3.71 24.74
CA ALA A 37 -1.80 -4.00 23.46
C ALA A 37 -0.57 -3.10 23.28
N ASP A 38 -0.68 -1.80 23.54
CA ASP A 38 0.44 -0.84 23.43
C ASP A 38 1.63 -1.24 24.30
N TYR A 39 1.39 -1.58 25.57
CA TYR A 39 2.44 -2.04 26.49
C TYR A 39 3.10 -3.35 26.02
N LEU A 40 2.29 -4.34 25.60
CA LEU A 40 2.80 -5.62 25.10
C LEU A 40 3.51 -5.49 23.74
N ILE A 41 3.11 -4.52 22.91
CA ILE A 41 3.69 -4.21 21.61
C ILE A 41 5.06 -3.59 21.78
N GLU A 42 5.19 -2.53 22.58
CA GLU A 42 6.48 -1.87 22.84
C GLU A 42 7.47 -2.88 23.45
N GLU A 43 7.05 -3.60 24.50
CA GLU A 43 7.95 -4.52 25.22
C GLU A 43 8.42 -5.70 24.35
N ASN A 44 7.54 -6.32 23.53
CA ASN A 44 7.91 -7.49 22.74
C ASN A 44 8.64 -7.16 21.42
N LEU A 45 8.29 -6.06 20.75
CA LEU A 45 8.98 -5.64 19.52
C LEU A 45 10.33 -5.02 19.84
N GLU A 46 10.41 -4.17 20.86
CA GLU A 46 11.68 -3.58 21.30
C GLU A 46 12.64 -4.66 21.81
N TYR A 47 12.17 -5.63 22.58
CA TYR A 47 12.98 -6.78 23.01
C TYR A 47 13.48 -7.61 21.83
N SER A 48 12.60 -7.95 20.87
CA SER A 48 12.96 -8.76 19.71
C SER A 48 13.92 -8.05 18.75
N LEU A 49 13.84 -6.72 18.66
CA LEU A 49 14.74 -5.88 17.86
C LEU A 49 16.07 -5.66 18.57
N ASN A 50 16.09 -5.44 19.89
CA ASN A 50 17.31 -5.31 20.68
C ASN A 50 18.10 -6.63 20.73
N GLU A 51 17.42 -7.78 20.86
CA GLU A 51 18.06 -9.10 20.79
C GLU A 51 18.65 -9.36 19.38
N TYR A 52 18.05 -8.80 18.33
CA TYR A 52 18.58 -8.86 16.97
C TYR A 52 19.77 -7.90 16.77
N TYR A 53 19.72 -6.69 17.34
CA TYR A 53 20.73 -5.64 17.25
C TYR A 53 22.03 -5.99 17.98
N ILE A 54 21.93 -6.49 19.22
CA ILE A 54 23.09 -6.85 20.06
C ILE A 54 23.93 -7.95 19.41
N GLU A 55 23.30 -8.96 18.82
CA GLU A 55 24.02 -10.07 18.17
C GLU A 55 24.58 -9.72 16.78
N THR A 56 24.04 -8.70 16.11
CA THR A 56 24.60 -8.22 14.82
C THR A 56 25.83 -7.33 14.98
N ASN A 57 26.00 -6.69 16.15
CA ASN A 57 27.22 -5.94 16.47
C ASN A 57 28.45 -6.84 16.63
N ASP A 58 28.30 -8.14 16.88
CA ASP A 58 29.42 -9.10 16.86
C ASP A 58 29.84 -9.51 15.43
N ILE A 59 29.13 -9.04 14.39
CA ILE A 59 29.42 -9.29 12.98
C ILE A 59 29.91 -7.97 12.35
N GLU A 60 30.99 -7.41 12.88
CA GLU A 60 31.54 -6.09 12.48
C GLU A 60 32.03 -6.01 11.02
N GLU A 61 32.11 -7.12 10.27
CA GLU A 61 32.71 -7.12 8.92
C GLU A 61 31.73 -7.28 7.74
N ASN A 62 30.42 -7.46 7.97
CA ASN A 62 29.48 -7.56 6.84
C ASN A 62 28.40 -6.48 6.90
N PHE A 63 28.68 -5.42 6.17
CA PHE A 63 27.75 -4.37 5.74
C PHE A 63 26.42 -4.99 5.23
N ASP A 64 25.31 -4.27 5.41
CA ASP A 64 23.88 -4.55 5.08
C ASP A 64 22.95 -5.08 6.18
N LEU A 65 23.44 -5.72 7.25
CA LEU A 65 22.56 -6.19 8.33
C LEU A 65 22.06 -5.06 9.24
N PHE A 66 22.90 -4.07 9.51
CA PHE A 66 22.56 -2.88 10.30
C PHE A 66 21.51 -2.01 9.60
N ASP A 67 21.72 -1.68 8.32
CA ASP A 67 20.76 -0.92 7.51
C ASP A 67 19.39 -1.62 7.42
N TYR A 68 19.41 -2.96 7.29
CA TYR A 68 18.19 -3.76 7.26
C TYR A 68 17.47 -3.77 8.62
N ALA A 69 18.21 -3.95 9.72
CA ALA A 69 17.65 -3.91 11.08
C ALA A 69 17.07 -2.53 11.41
N GLN A 70 17.78 -1.44 11.09
CA GLN A 70 17.29 -0.08 11.28
C GLN A 70 16.03 0.19 10.42
N THR A 71 16.00 -0.32 9.20
CA THR A 71 14.81 -0.24 8.33
C THR A 71 13.64 -1.01 8.93
N LEU A 72 13.86 -2.21 9.46
CA LEU A 72 12.81 -2.99 10.14
C LEU A 72 12.28 -2.29 11.39
N GLN A 73 13.15 -1.69 12.20
CA GLN A 73 12.78 -0.92 13.38
C GLN A 73 11.92 0.29 13.00
N GLN A 74 12.29 1.01 11.94
CA GLN A 74 11.49 2.13 11.43
C GLN A 74 10.12 1.67 10.91
N ILE A 75 10.05 0.52 10.24
CA ILE A 75 8.78 -0.09 9.81
C ILE A 75 7.90 -0.46 11.00
N SER A 76 8.47 -1.06 12.06
CA SER A 76 7.70 -1.37 13.27
C SER A 76 7.19 -0.11 13.94
N THR A 77 8.00 0.96 14.06
CA THR A 77 7.52 2.23 14.62
C THR A 77 6.37 2.80 13.82
N CYS A 78 6.44 2.80 12.48
CA CYS A 78 5.31 3.24 11.64
C CYS A 78 4.05 2.37 11.81
N LEU A 79 4.21 1.05 11.98
CA LEU A 79 3.10 0.13 12.22
C LEU A 79 2.42 0.39 13.56
N ILE A 80 3.21 0.48 14.62
CA ILE A 80 2.73 0.79 15.98
C ILE A 80 2.00 2.11 15.94
N PHE A 81 2.63 3.14 15.38
CA PHE A 81 2.04 4.46 15.24
C PHE A 81 0.73 4.46 14.48
N SER A 82 0.65 3.79 13.33
CA SER A 82 -0.59 3.74 12.54
C SER A 82 -1.74 3.09 13.30
N ASN A 83 -1.45 2.08 14.12
CA ASN A 83 -2.47 1.36 14.89
C ASN A 83 -2.90 2.14 16.13
N THR A 84 -1.95 2.69 16.89
CA THR A 84 -2.25 3.57 18.04
C THR A 84 -2.98 4.82 17.59
N THR A 85 -2.64 5.37 16.43
CA THR A 85 -3.30 6.55 15.87
C THR A 85 -4.76 6.28 15.55
N ASN A 86 -5.14 5.13 14.99
CA ASN A 86 -6.55 4.84 14.74
C ASN A 86 -7.36 4.74 16.04
N ILE A 87 -6.81 4.13 17.08
CA ILE A 87 -7.46 4.04 18.41
C ILE A 87 -7.55 5.44 19.05
N TYR A 88 -6.47 6.21 18.97
CA TYR A 88 -6.37 7.56 19.52
C TYR A 88 -7.29 8.55 18.80
N ILE A 89 -7.48 8.43 17.48
CA ILE A 89 -8.43 9.21 16.68
C ILE A 89 -9.85 8.97 17.18
N SER A 90 -10.27 7.70 17.28
CA SER A 90 -11.61 7.37 17.75
C SER A 90 -11.88 7.98 19.13
N TYR A 91 -10.92 7.86 20.05
CA TYR A 91 -11.02 8.42 21.40
C TYR A 91 -11.03 9.97 21.42
N LYS A 92 -10.19 10.64 20.63
CA LYS A 92 -10.07 12.10 20.64
C LYS A 92 -11.19 12.81 19.91
N LEU A 93 -11.82 12.18 18.93
CA LEU A 93 -12.98 12.72 18.25
C LEU A 93 -14.18 12.90 19.18
N GLU A 94 -14.33 12.02 20.17
CA GLU A 94 -15.35 12.18 21.22
C GLU A 94 -15.11 13.44 22.08
N GLN A 95 -13.85 13.91 22.16
CA GLN A 95 -13.44 15.05 22.97
C GLN A 95 -13.44 16.40 22.20
N ASN A 96 -13.73 16.40 20.88
CA ASN A 96 -13.93 17.59 20.04
C ASN A 96 -12.83 18.69 20.06
N SER A 97 -11.56 18.34 20.29
CA SER A 97 -10.45 19.31 20.17
C SER A 97 -9.92 19.41 18.74
N ILE A 98 -10.27 20.49 18.01
CA ILE A 98 -9.74 20.77 16.66
C ILE A 98 -8.20 20.90 16.64
N SER A 99 -7.60 21.37 17.75
CA SER A 99 -6.14 21.50 17.86
C SER A 99 -5.45 20.14 17.86
N ASP A 100 -6.03 19.16 18.56
CA ASP A 100 -5.48 17.80 18.67
C ASP A 100 -5.55 17.08 17.32
N ILE A 101 -6.61 17.32 16.53
CA ILE A 101 -6.76 16.77 15.18
C ILE A 101 -5.65 17.28 14.24
N LYS A 102 -5.28 18.56 14.33
CA LYS A 102 -4.21 19.12 13.49
C LYS A 102 -2.83 18.53 13.80
N GLU A 103 -2.52 18.37 15.09
CA GLU A 103 -1.27 17.74 15.52
C GLU A 103 -1.19 16.29 15.04
N LEU A 104 -2.30 15.57 15.16
CA LEU A 104 -2.44 14.20 14.71
C LEU A 104 -2.29 14.05 13.19
N MET A 105 -2.91 14.94 12.41
CA MET A 105 -2.72 15.02 10.97
C MET A 105 -1.26 15.24 10.61
N GLN A 106 -0.56 16.13 11.32
CA GLN A 106 0.86 16.39 11.07
C GLN A 106 1.71 15.14 11.35
N MET A 107 1.42 14.40 12.42
CA MET A 107 2.11 13.15 12.74
C MET A 107 1.82 12.04 11.72
N LEU A 108 0.58 11.94 11.24
CA LEU A 108 0.19 11.03 10.15
C LEU A 108 0.93 11.36 8.86
N ILE A 109 1.04 12.64 8.49
CA ILE A 109 1.81 13.10 7.33
C ILE A 109 3.29 12.73 7.47
N THR A 110 3.89 12.93 8.64
CA THR A 110 5.29 12.53 8.87
C THR A 110 5.46 11.02 8.74
N CYS A 111 4.54 10.22 9.30
CA CYS A 111 4.57 8.77 9.12
C CYS A 111 4.40 8.36 7.66
N PHE A 112 3.51 9.04 6.96
CA PHE A 112 3.28 8.84 5.54
C PHE A 112 4.55 9.04 4.69
N GLU A 113 5.27 10.14 4.92
CA GLU A 113 6.54 10.43 4.24
C GLU A 113 7.60 9.38 4.56
N ASN A 114 7.72 8.99 5.84
CA ASN A 114 8.63 7.94 6.30
C ASN A 114 8.36 6.60 5.62
N THR A 115 7.09 6.19 5.43
CA THR A 115 6.78 4.93 4.72
C THR A 115 7.30 4.92 3.28
N SER A 116 7.29 6.08 2.61
CA SER A 116 7.78 6.21 1.24
C SER A 116 9.31 6.09 1.18
N GLU A 117 10.01 6.67 2.14
CA GLU A 117 11.46 6.50 2.26
C GLU A 117 11.85 5.06 2.58
N LEU A 118 11.12 4.41 3.51
CA LEU A 118 11.34 3.01 3.88
C LEU A 118 11.16 2.06 2.71
N LYS A 119 10.12 2.28 1.90
CA LYS A 119 9.90 1.51 0.66
C LYS A 119 11.10 1.64 -0.29
N ARG A 120 11.64 2.85 -0.47
CA ARG A 120 12.83 3.09 -1.30
C ARG A 120 14.06 2.35 -0.74
N LYS A 121 14.29 2.42 0.58
CA LYS A 121 15.38 1.69 1.26
C LYS A 121 15.27 0.18 1.04
N LEU A 122 14.08 -0.40 1.22
CA LEU A 122 13.84 -1.82 0.95
C LEU A 122 14.08 -2.22 -0.51
N GLN A 123 13.69 -1.37 -1.46
CA GLN A 123 13.94 -1.62 -2.88
C GLN A 123 15.44 -1.62 -3.19
N ASN A 124 16.22 -0.73 -2.57
CA ASN A 124 17.67 -0.72 -2.71
C ASN A 124 18.30 -1.98 -2.11
N ILE A 125 17.88 -2.37 -0.90
CA ILE A 125 18.32 -3.61 -0.25
C ILE A 125 18.02 -4.81 -1.14
N ARG A 126 16.82 -4.88 -1.73
CA ARG A 126 16.45 -5.93 -2.70
C ARG A 126 17.38 -5.93 -3.91
N GLY A 127 17.70 -4.76 -4.46
CA GLY A 127 18.62 -4.62 -5.59
C GLY A 127 20.00 -5.20 -5.27
N ARG A 128 20.55 -4.84 -4.11
CA ARG A 128 21.85 -5.34 -3.62
C ARG A 128 21.84 -6.84 -3.38
N VAL A 129 20.84 -7.36 -2.66
CA VAL A 129 20.68 -8.80 -2.42
C VAL A 129 20.62 -9.59 -3.73
N ASN A 130 19.89 -9.09 -4.73
CA ASN A 130 19.83 -9.78 -6.03
C ASN A 130 21.16 -9.73 -6.78
N HIS A 131 21.89 -8.61 -6.69
CA HIS A 131 23.18 -8.45 -7.34
C HIS A 131 24.24 -9.36 -6.72
N ASP A 132 24.44 -9.28 -5.40
CA ASP A 132 25.54 -9.93 -4.69
C ASP A 132 25.36 -11.45 -4.61
N PHE A 133 24.12 -11.91 -4.61
CA PHE A 133 23.82 -13.34 -4.54
C PHE A 133 23.43 -13.95 -5.88
N SER A 134 23.47 -13.21 -7.00
CA SER A 134 23.16 -13.73 -8.35
C SER A 134 23.96 -14.99 -8.72
N ASN A 135 25.14 -15.18 -8.10
CA ASN A 135 26.05 -16.30 -8.34
C ASN A 135 26.07 -17.38 -7.23
N THR A 136 25.26 -17.24 -6.17
CA THR A 136 25.23 -18.20 -5.05
C THR A 136 23.85 -18.84 -4.85
N ASN A 137 23.81 -19.88 -4.01
CA ASN A 137 22.70 -20.82 -3.77
C ASN A 137 21.28 -20.22 -3.93
N SER A 138 20.59 -20.61 -5.02
CA SER A 138 19.32 -20.05 -5.50
C SER A 138 18.18 -20.02 -4.48
N ASN A 139 18.20 -20.92 -3.50
CA ASN A 139 17.16 -21.01 -2.47
C ASN A 139 17.19 -19.87 -1.45
N PHE A 140 18.35 -19.26 -1.17
CA PHE A 140 18.44 -18.14 -0.23
C PHE A 140 17.85 -16.87 -0.84
N ASN A 141 18.16 -16.57 -2.11
CA ASN A 141 17.65 -15.40 -2.84
C ASN A 141 16.15 -15.41 -2.98
N LEU A 142 15.58 -16.58 -3.26
CA LEU A 142 14.13 -16.72 -3.40
C LEU A 142 13.41 -16.34 -2.10
N LEU A 143 13.95 -16.76 -0.95
CA LEU A 143 13.34 -16.49 0.35
C LEU A 143 13.48 -15.01 0.76
N THR A 144 14.66 -14.43 0.60
CA THR A 144 14.91 -13.03 0.96
C THR A 144 14.11 -12.08 0.07
N SER A 145 14.08 -12.33 -1.25
CA SER A 145 13.25 -11.57 -2.20
C SER A 145 11.75 -11.68 -1.87
N LYS A 146 11.27 -12.88 -1.52
CA LYS A 146 9.87 -13.08 -1.09
C LYS A 146 9.53 -12.26 0.16
N ASN A 147 10.38 -12.29 1.18
CA ASN A 147 10.16 -11.54 2.42
C ASN A 147 10.20 -10.03 2.19
N VAL A 148 11.13 -9.52 1.36
CA VAL A 148 11.18 -8.09 1.03
C VAL A 148 9.94 -7.65 0.26
N ASN A 149 9.43 -8.47 -0.67
CA ASN A 149 8.18 -8.14 -1.37
C ASN A 149 6.99 -8.11 -0.42
N GLN A 150 6.91 -9.06 0.52
CA GLN A 150 5.88 -9.03 1.56
C GLN A 150 5.95 -7.75 2.39
N LEU A 151 7.14 -7.32 2.82
CA LEU A 151 7.32 -6.06 3.56
C LEU A 151 6.92 -4.82 2.72
N ILE A 152 7.26 -4.81 1.44
CA ILE A 152 6.83 -3.75 0.51
C ILE A 152 5.29 -3.71 0.41
N ASP A 153 4.65 -4.88 0.30
CA ASP A 153 3.19 -4.98 0.25
C ASP A 153 2.55 -4.50 1.56
N TYR A 154 3.12 -4.85 2.72
CA TYR A 154 2.67 -4.34 4.03
C TYR A 154 2.80 -2.81 4.11
N LEU A 155 3.95 -2.26 3.74
CA LEU A 155 4.15 -0.80 3.71
C LEU A 155 3.14 -0.10 2.81
N GLN A 156 2.81 -0.71 1.67
CA GLN A 156 1.80 -0.17 0.77
C GLN A 156 0.40 -0.16 1.42
N LYS A 157 0.03 -1.20 2.18
CA LYS A 157 -1.24 -1.25 2.92
C LYS A 157 -1.30 -0.21 4.05
N ILE A 158 -0.21 -0.04 4.81
CA ILE A 158 -0.11 0.99 5.86
C ILE A 158 -0.26 2.38 5.24
N LYS A 159 0.47 2.63 4.16
CA LYS A 159 0.44 3.88 3.41
C LYS A 159 -0.97 4.24 2.94
N TYR A 160 -1.73 3.24 2.51
CA TYR A 160 -3.13 3.39 2.12
C TYR A 160 -4.02 3.73 3.32
N LYS A 161 -3.92 2.98 4.42
CA LYS A 161 -4.68 3.27 5.66
C LYS A 161 -4.40 4.67 6.20
N ILE A 162 -3.14 5.09 6.26
CA ILE A 162 -2.77 6.44 6.70
C ILE A 162 -3.44 7.51 5.83
N ALA A 163 -3.54 7.29 4.52
CA ALA A 163 -4.21 8.22 3.62
C ALA A 163 -5.72 8.29 3.89
N GLU A 164 -6.40 7.16 4.07
CA GLU A 164 -7.82 7.13 4.47
C GLU A 164 -8.04 7.88 5.80
N THR A 165 -7.15 7.66 6.77
CA THR A 165 -7.21 8.33 8.08
C THR A 165 -7.01 9.85 7.96
N ILE A 166 -6.08 10.31 7.11
CA ILE A 166 -5.89 11.74 6.85
C ILE A 166 -7.15 12.35 6.22
N GLU A 167 -7.69 11.71 5.18
CA GLU A 167 -8.92 12.17 4.51
C GLU A 167 -10.10 12.26 5.49
N TYR A 168 -10.25 11.28 6.38
CA TYR A 168 -11.25 11.31 7.44
C TYR A 168 -11.06 12.50 8.39
N CYS A 169 -9.83 12.78 8.83
CA CYS A 169 -9.52 13.92 9.70
C CYS A 169 -9.76 15.27 8.99
N GLU A 170 -9.51 15.36 7.69
CA GLU A 170 -9.80 16.55 6.87
C GLU A 170 -11.29 16.84 6.83
N ASN A 171 -12.11 15.81 6.57
CA ASN A 171 -13.57 15.92 6.55
C ASN A 171 -14.14 16.38 7.90
N LEU A 172 -13.57 15.91 9.02
CA LEU A 172 -14.01 16.27 10.36
C LEU A 172 -13.61 17.69 10.79
N SER A 173 -12.42 18.12 10.37
CA SER A 173 -11.88 19.43 10.78
C SER A 173 -12.44 20.60 9.96
N GLY A 174 -13.11 20.32 8.84
CA GLY A 174 -13.58 21.34 7.90
C GLY A 174 -12.43 22.15 7.27
N ILE A 175 -11.21 21.62 7.33
CA ILE A 175 -10.01 22.24 6.77
C ILE A 175 -9.96 21.89 5.29
N ASP A 176 -10.05 22.91 4.44
CA ASP A 176 -9.86 22.78 2.98
C ASP A 176 -8.43 22.27 2.68
N PRO A 177 -8.28 21.10 2.03
CA PRO A 177 -7.01 20.41 1.89
C PRO A 177 -6.14 21.07 0.80
N GLN A 178 -5.41 22.11 1.19
CA GLN A 178 -4.31 22.65 0.38
C GLN A 178 -2.99 21.89 0.60
N ILE A 179 -2.99 20.80 1.39
CA ILE A 179 -1.81 19.96 1.61
C ILE A 179 -1.66 18.98 0.43
N ASN A 180 -0.91 19.39 -0.59
CA ASN A 180 -0.19 18.53 -1.54
C ASN A 180 -0.94 17.29 -2.12
N LYS A 181 -2.17 17.46 -2.63
CA LYS A 181 -2.76 16.53 -3.64
C LYS A 181 -1.82 16.25 -4.83
N THR A 182 -0.83 17.11 -5.05
CA THR A 182 0.15 17.07 -6.14
C THR A 182 1.13 15.90 -6.10
N ASN A 183 1.41 15.28 -4.95
CA ASN A 183 2.42 14.20 -4.86
C ASN A 183 1.85 12.78 -4.88
N TYR A 184 0.58 12.60 -4.51
CA TYR A 184 -0.08 11.29 -4.59
C TYR A 184 -0.56 10.97 -6.00
N ASN A 185 -1.01 11.99 -6.73
CA ASN A 185 -1.66 11.83 -8.02
C ASN A 185 -0.67 11.78 -9.21
N ASN A 186 0.54 12.30 -9.08
CA ASN A 186 1.45 12.40 -10.23
C ASN A 186 2.21 11.11 -10.60
N ILE A 187 2.36 10.15 -9.69
CA ILE A 187 3.23 8.98 -9.95
C ILE A 187 2.54 7.91 -10.82
N ASN A 188 1.20 7.81 -10.78
CA ASN A 188 0.48 6.75 -11.48
C ASN A 188 -0.20 7.17 -12.80
N ILE A 189 -0.46 8.45 -13.04
CA ILE A 189 -1.20 8.90 -14.24
C ILE A 189 -0.49 8.62 -15.57
N ASN A 190 0.84 8.48 -15.53
CA ASN A 190 1.66 8.19 -16.70
C ASN A 190 1.84 6.69 -16.98
N LEU A 191 1.30 5.82 -16.13
CA LEU A 191 1.38 4.38 -16.36
C LEU A 191 0.38 3.96 -17.44
N ILE A 192 0.85 3.15 -18.38
CA ILE A 192 0.05 2.67 -19.53
C ILE A 192 -1.27 2.05 -19.08
N TRP A 193 -1.24 1.18 -18.06
CA TRP A 193 -2.44 0.52 -17.56
C TRP A 193 -3.44 1.51 -16.96
N PHE A 194 -2.96 2.59 -16.35
CA PHE A 194 -3.81 3.58 -15.71
C PHE A 194 -4.51 4.44 -16.76
N GLN A 195 -3.76 4.91 -17.76
CA GLN A 195 -4.33 5.65 -18.88
C GLN A 195 -5.35 4.83 -19.66
N VAL A 196 -5.09 3.54 -19.89
CA VAL A 196 -6.08 2.64 -20.51
C VAL A 196 -7.28 2.44 -19.59
N GLY A 197 -7.06 2.23 -18.29
CA GLY A 197 -8.13 2.03 -17.32
C GLY A 197 -9.07 3.21 -17.19
N LEU A 198 -8.55 4.44 -17.29
CA LEU A 198 -9.36 5.65 -17.37
C LEU A 198 -10.33 5.64 -18.56
N LEU A 199 -9.92 5.08 -19.71
CA LEU A 199 -10.81 4.99 -20.89
C LEU A 199 -11.96 4.02 -20.68
N PHE A 200 -11.73 2.94 -19.93
CA PHE A 200 -12.79 2.02 -19.53
C PHE A 200 -13.68 2.66 -18.46
N ALA A 201 -13.09 3.39 -17.51
CA ALA A 201 -13.82 4.05 -16.45
C ALA A 201 -14.78 5.12 -16.99
N ASN A 202 -14.33 5.97 -17.91
CA ASN A 202 -15.09 7.13 -18.39
C ASN A 202 -15.92 6.89 -19.66
N GLY A 203 -15.92 5.67 -20.19
CA GLY A 203 -16.75 5.33 -21.35
C GLY A 203 -16.13 5.70 -22.72
N GLU A 204 -14.89 6.19 -22.76
CA GLU A 204 -14.24 6.52 -24.02
C GLU A 204 -13.89 5.27 -24.85
N ILE A 205 -13.70 4.12 -24.19
CA ILE A 205 -13.32 2.90 -24.89
C ILE A 205 -14.44 2.36 -25.78
N GLU A 206 -15.70 2.50 -25.37
CA GLU A 206 -16.90 2.09 -26.11
C GLU A 206 -17.03 2.89 -27.40
N ASN A 207 -16.76 4.20 -27.35
CA ASN A 207 -16.72 5.06 -28.52
C ASN A 207 -15.64 4.60 -29.52
N LEU A 208 -14.44 4.25 -29.01
CA LEU A 208 -13.36 3.72 -29.84
C LEU A 208 -13.70 2.35 -30.43
N ILE A 209 -14.37 1.48 -29.68
CA ILE A 209 -14.82 0.17 -30.14
C ILE A 209 -15.83 0.31 -31.28
N GLN A 210 -16.84 1.18 -31.13
CA GLN A 210 -17.84 1.43 -32.15
C GLN A 210 -17.20 2.00 -33.43
N LYS A 211 -16.25 2.94 -33.28
CA LYS A 211 -15.57 3.56 -34.41
C LYS A 211 -14.66 2.60 -35.18
N HIS A 212 -13.92 1.74 -34.47
CA HIS A 212 -12.88 0.88 -35.06
C HIS A 212 -13.28 -0.59 -35.19
N GLN A 213 -14.54 -0.93 -34.88
CA GLN A 213 -15.10 -2.28 -35.04
C GLN A 213 -14.22 -3.35 -34.39
N TYR A 214 -13.90 -3.15 -33.10
CA TYR A 214 -13.03 -4.04 -32.29
C TYR A 214 -11.57 -4.15 -32.76
N ASN A 215 -11.10 -3.29 -33.67
CA ASN A 215 -9.69 -3.25 -34.06
C ASN A 215 -8.84 -2.52 -33.01
N PHE A 216 -8.40 -3.25 -31.98
CA PHE A 216 -7.61 -2.70 -30.86
C PHE A 216 -6.32 -1.99 -31.31
N THR A 217 -5.75 -2.37 -32.45
CA THR A 217 -4.56 -1.71 -33.00
C THR A 217 -4.90 -0.31 -33.50
N GLN A 218 -6.03 -0.13 -34.19
CA GLN A 218 -6.47 1.19 -34.66
C GLN A 218 -6.93 2.08 -33.50
N MET A 219 -7.63 1.51 -32.52
CA MET A 219 -7.99 2.22 -31.28
C MET A 219 -6.75 2.78 -30.57
N ALA A 220 -5.72 1.94 -30.40
CA ALA A 220 -4.47 2.36 -29.77
C ALA A 220 -3.71 3.41 -30.60
N LYS A 221 -3.72 3.30 -31.94
CA LYS A 221 -3.10 4.29 -32.84
C LYS A 221 -3.77 5.65 -32.74
N GLU A 222 -5.10 5.68 -32.72
CA GLU A 222 -5.85 6.92 -32.59
C GLU A 222 -5.58 7.59 -31.24
N LYS A 223 -5.68 6.84 -30.14
CA LYS A 223 -5.60 7.41 -28.80
C LYS A 223 -4.16 7.71 -28.34
N PHE A 224 -3.20 6.84 -28.67
CA PHE A 224 -1.83 6.89 -28.13
C PHE A 224 -0.74 7.12 -29.18
N LYS A 225 -1.11 7.34 -30.45
CA LYS A 225 -0.22 7.75 -31.55
C LYS A 225 1.02 6.85 -31.65
N THR A 226 2.21 7.40 -31.47
CA THR A 226 3.50 6.71 -31.66
C THR A 226 3.73 5.58 -30.67
N ASN A 227 3.07 5.59 -29.51
CA ASN A 227 3.29 4.59 -28.47
C ASN A 227 2.29 3.42 -28.52
N TYR A 228 1.41 3.38 -29.54
CA TYR A 228 0.26 2.46 -29.62
C TYR A 228 0.60 0.98 -29.38
N THR A 229 1.79 0.52 -29.78
CA THR A 229 2.23 -0.87 -29.64
C THR A 229 2.27 -1.32 -28.19
N SER A 230 2.61 -0.42 -27.27
CA SER A 230 2.68 -0.72 -25.84
C SER A 230 1.31 -0.69 -25.16
N TYR A 231 0.36 0.11 -25.67
CA TYR A 231 -0.99 0.27 -25.13
C TYR A 231 -1.96 -0.80 -25.64
N ARG A 232 -1.80 -1.22 -26.90
CA ARG A 232 -2.68 -2.20 -27.56
C ARG A 232 -2.90 -3.48 -26.74
N PRO A 233 -1.87 -4.10 -26.12
CA PRO A 233 -2.07 -5.26 -25.26
C PRO A 233 -3.00 -4.99 -24.07
N TYR A 234 -2.90 -3.84 -23.40
CA TYR A 234 -3.76 -3.50 -22.26
C TYR A 234 -5.21 -3.34 -22.68
N ILE A 235 -5.46 -2.69 -23.83
CA ILE A 235 -6.82 -2.56 -24.38
C ILE A 235 -7.40 -3.94 -24.68
N SER A 236 -6.67 -4.77 -25.44
CA SER A 236 -7.19 -6.09 -25.87
C SER A 236 -7.40 -7.04 -24.69
N GLU A 237 -6.48 -7.05 -23.73
CA GLU A 237 -6.54 -7.95 -22.57
C GLU A 237 -7.66 -7.55 -21.61
N THR A 238 -7.82 -6.23 -21.38
CA THR A 238 -8.89 -5.70 -20.51
C THR A 238 -10.25 -5.88 -21.16
N TYR A 239 -10.40 -5.58 -22.46
CA TYR A 239 -11.67 -5.75 -23.15
C TYR A 239 -12.14 -7.22 -23.19
N ASN A 240 -11.24 -8.16 -23.51
CA ASN A 240 -11.61 -9.58 -23.58
C ASN A 240 -11.84 -10.21 -22.20
N ASN A 241 -11.26 -9.63 -21.14
CA ASN A 241 -11.36 -10.05 -19.74
C ASN A 241 -11.23 -11.57 -19.49
N ASN A 242 -10.41 -12.26 -20.28
CA ASN A 242 -10.26 -13.71 -20.21
C ASN A 242 -8.88 -14.15 -19.69
N SER A 243 -7.96 -13.20 -19.53
CA SER A 243 -6.61 -13.47 -19.06
C SER A 243 -6.40 -13.00 -17.62
N LYS A 244 -5.60 -13.79 -16.90
CA LYS A 244 -5.04 -13.40 -15.59
C LYS A 244 -3.74 -12.59 -15.74
N ASN A 245 -3.50 -12.01 -16.91
CA ASN A 245 -2.29 -11.25 -17.20
C ASN A 245 -2.32 -9.93 -16.43
N ASN A 246 -1.16 -9.40 -16.07
CA ASN A 246 -1.06 -8.08 -15.45
C ASN A 246 -1.52 -6.94 -16.36
N LYS A 247 -1.72 -7.20 -17.66
CA LYS A 247 -2.24 -6.23 -18.63
C LYS A 247 -3.75 -6.12 -18.63
N ASN A 248 -4.47 -7.12 -18.13
CA ASN A 248 -5.90 -7.03 -17.87
C ASN A 248 -6.10 -6.20 -16.60
N ILE A 249 -6.74 -5.05 -16.74
CA ILE A 249 -6.98 -4.12 -15.62
C ILE A 249 -7.98 -4.72 -14.63
N TRP A 250 -8.95 -5.49 -15.12
CA TRP A 250 -9.97 -6.15 -14.29
C TRP A 250 -9.41 -7.22 -13.36
N ASN A 251 -8.24 -7.78 -13.69
CA ASN A 251 -7.59 -8.81 -12.89
C ASN A 251 -6.76 -8.25 -11.71
N SER A 252 -6.89 -6.96 -11.38
CA SER A 252 -6.09 -6.32 -10.34
C SER A 252 -6.93 -5.32 -9.54
N ASN A 253 -7.46 -5.77 -8.39
CA ASN A 253 -8.26 -4.94 -7.49
C ASN A 253 -7.61 -3.60 -7.18
N SER A 254 -6.30 -3.60 -6.92
CA SER A 254 -5.53 -2.39 -6.66
C SER A 254 -5.57 -1.37 -7.81
N LYS A 255 -5.60 -1.81 -9.06
CA LYS A 255 -5.70 -0.91 -10.23
C LYS A 255 -7.08 -0.27 -10.31
N ILE A 256 -8.12 -1.08 -10.10
CA ILE A 256 -9.52 -0.63 -10.17
C ILE A 256 -9.79 0.39 -9.08
N ILE A 257 -9.36 0.10 -7.83
CA ILE A 257 -9.45 1.04 -6.70
C ILE A 257 -8.68 2.34 -7.02
N THR A 258 -7.47 2.24 -7.58
CA THR A 258 -6.67 3.42 -7.94
C THR A 258 -7.37 4.29 -8.99
N ILE A 259 -8.00 3.68 -10.00
CA ILE A 259 -8.72 4.41 -11.04
C ILE A 259 -10.01 5.02 -10.48
N TYR A 260 -10.76 4.28 -9.65
CA TYR A 260 -11.96 4.76 -8.99
C TYR A 260 -11.68 6.02 -8.16
N ASN A 261 -10.69 5.95 -7.26
CA ASN A 261 -10.33 7.09 -6.41
C ASN A 261 -9.93 8.31 -7.25
N TYR A 262 -9.15 8.08 -8.31
CA TYR A 262 -8.79 9.17 -9.23
C TYR A 262 -10.01 9.79 -9.91
N CYS A 263 -10.97 8.97 -10.35
CA CYS A 263 -12.20 9.47 -10.96
C CYS A 263 -13.03 10.30 -9.97
N ILE A 264 -13.15 9.86 -8.71
CA ILE A 264 -13.81 10.64 -7.64
C ILE A 264 -13.10 11.97 -7.41
N ASP A 265 -11.77 11.94 -7.21
CA ASP A 265 -10.95 13.12 -6.94
C ASP A 265 -11.01 14.18 -8.05
N ASN A 266 -11.20 13.74 -9.29
CA ASN A 266 -11.21 14.59 -10.48
C ASN A 266 -12.62 14.78 -11.06
N THR A 267 -13.67 14.38 -10.34
CA THR A 267 -15.07 14.51 -10.77
C THR A 267 -15.34 13.91 -12.16
N ILE A 268 -14.69 12.79 -12.48
CA ILE A 268 -14.86 12.06 -13.73
C ILE A 268 -16.05 11.11 -13.56
N GLU A 269 -17.09 11.32 -14.37
CA GLU A 269 -18.22 10.39 -14.44
C GLU A 269 -17.75 9.01 -14.90
N MET A 270 -18.13 7.98 -14.14
CA MET A 270 -17.76 6.59 -14.42
C MET A 270 -18.95 5.83 -15.04
N THR A 271 -18.65 4.91 -15.94
CA THR A 271 -19.66 4.03 -16.53
C THR A 271 -20.21 3.03 -15.52
N THR A 272 -21.46 2.60 -15.72
CA THR A 272 -22.07 1.54 -14.91
C THR A 272 -21.25 0.25 -14.93
N GLU A 273 -20.64 -0.09 -16.08
CA GLU A 273 -19.79 -1.28 -16.20
C GLU A 273 -18.57 -1.21 -15.28
N PHE A 274 -17.86 -0.08 -15.27
CA PHE A 274 -16.72 0.11 -14.39
C PHE A 274 -17.14 0.06 -12.91
N LEU A 275 -18.25 0.73 -12.55
CA LEU A 275 -18.78 0.71 -11.19
C LEU A 275 -19.17 -0.69 -10.73
N ASN A 276 -19.76 -1.52 -11.60
CA ASN A 276 -20.08 -2.90 -11.27
C ASN A 276 -18.84 -3.72 -10.93
N HIS A 277 -17.75 -3.55 -11.67
CA HIS A 277 -16.47 -4.20 -11.36
C HIS A 277 -15.89 -3.72 -10.03
N TYR A 278 -15.97 -2.41 -9.75
CA TYR A 278 -15.54 -1.86 -8.47
C TYR A 278 -16.37 -2.41 -7.31
N HIS A 279 -17.70 -2.40 -7.43
CA HIS A 279 -18.59 -2.89 -6.39
C HIS A 279 -18.40 -4.38 -6.11
N ALA A 280 -18.17 -5.21 -7.13
CA ALA A 280 -17.85 -6.62 -6.93
C ALA A 280 -16.63 -6.81 -6.01
N ILE A 281 -15.60 -5.95 -6.13
CA ILE A 281 -14.40 -6.03 -5.27
C ILE A 281 -14.69 -5.66 -3.82
N ILE A 282 -15.54 -4.65 -3.59
CA ILE A 282 -15.85 -4.15 -2.26
C ILE A 282 -16.85 -5.05 -1.53
N TYR A 283 -17.74 -5.72 -2.26
CA TYR A 283 -18.79 -6.55 -1.68
C TYR A 283 -18.51 -8.06 -1.70
N ASP A 284 -17.60 -8.58 -2.55
CA ASP A 284 -17.11 -9.98 -2.49
C ASP A 284 -15.97 -10.16 -1.46
N ILE A 285 -16.00 -9.40 -0.36
CA ILE A 285 -15.10 -9.68 0.77
C ILE A 285 -15.70 -10.86 1.56
N ASP A 286 -15.36 -12.06 1.12
CA ASP A 286 -15.46 -13.30 1.91
C ASP A 286 -14.46 -13.31 3.08
#